data_AF-A0A074JAG2-F1
#
_entry.id   AF-A0A074JAG2-F1
#
_cell.length_a   1.000
_cell.length_b   1.000
_cell.length_c   1.000
_cell.angle_alpha   90.00
_cell.angle_beta   90.00
_cell.angle_gamma   90.00
#
_symmetry.space_group_name_H-M   'P 1'
#
loop_
_entity.id
_entity.type
_entity.pdbx_description
1 polymer ?
#
loop_
_entity_poly.entity_id
_entity_poly.type
_entity_poly.pdbx_seq_one_letter_code
_entity_poly.pdbx_strand_id
1 'polypeptide(L)'
;MRVLGERAAILHIGAPKCGSSALQTVLSGRPDLIGAQGQSLRYSALQAVRGRGVRLRGAMLRHLATWSPYGYLSWPDLGRQVSGSTLFHAIGLEIAQGRRDGYVPILSSEGWIRHPERFAKALAAMGFPPVEVIAYLRPPLPWLNAAFWQWGVWTRPSFDDWLRQRHLPYSFGMNLRRWSEIPNLTLHVASGNVLNDFAARVGSDLGQAVPRHGALPPALMGFLLRNRRFRRDGHDAALEFIVQRWCPPSERRAWAIAPHHLSRIATLTQENRQTLEMCLPTEMVREVLADPLWQEECPYLPEIEAGPSRLDDREALAELVADLDVGCARASHATGLEPQGVPERPRRTAPLSDWDAVVADLLVRLIALDRRARRRWAWGRLLQLDDRIARARDMAA
;
A
#
# COMPACT_ATOMS: atom_id res chain seq x y z
N MET A 1 -27.30 -28.41 -9.29
CA MET A 1 -26.43 -27.79 -8.25
C MET A 1 -24.99 -28.20 -8.50
N ARG A 2 -24.19 -27.34 -9.14
CA ARG A 2 -22.77 -27.59 -9.44
C ARG A 2 -21.91 -26.40 -8.94
N VAL A 3 -20.93 -26.76 -8.10
CA VAL A 3 -19.61 -26.14 -7.83
C VAL A 3 -19.55 -24.77 -7.12
N LEU A 4 -19.76 -24.77 -5.81
CA LEU A 4 -18.90 -24.00 -4.88
C LEU A 4 -17.63 -24.85 -4.65
N GLY A 5 -16.65 -24.78 -5.55
CA GLY A 5 -15.60 -25.81 -5.54
C GLY A 5 -14.34 -25.59 -6.37
N GLU A 6 -13.79 -24.38 -6.46
CA GLU A 6 -12.42 -24.22 -7.00
C GLU A 6 -11.44 -23.49 -6.07
N ARG A 7 -11.89 -22.55 -5.24
CA ARG A 7 -11.02 -21.83 -4.28
C ARG A 7 -11.77 -21.44 -3.00
N ALA A 8 -11.10 -21.64 -1.87
CA ALA A 8 -11.57 -21.34 -0.52
C ALA A 8 -11.21 -19.91 -0.07
N ALA A 9 -10.16 -19.31 -0.65
CA ALA A 9 -9.77 -17.92 -0.43
C ALA A 9 -8.85 -17.42 -1.55
N ILE A 10 -8.74 -16.09 -1.65
CA ILE A 10 -7.72 -15.38 -2.42
C ILE A 10 -6.84 -14.63 -1.40
N LEU A 11 -5.54 -14.91 -1.39
CA LEU A 11 -4.57 -14.18 -0.58
C LEU A 11 -3.74 -13.28 -1.48
N HIS A 12 -3.84 -11.98 -1.29
CA HIS A 12 -2.87 -11.05 -1.82
C HIS A 12 -1.71 -10.91 -0.81
N ILE A 13 -0.58 -11.55 -1.14
CA ILE A 13 0.65 -11.54 -0.36
C ILE A 13 1.56 -10.43 -0.90
N GLY A 14 1.19 -9.18 -0.60
CA GLY A 14 1.90 -8.05 -1.16
C GLY A 14 3.41 -8.16 -0.92
N ALA A 15 4.22 -7.96 -1.96
CA ALA A 15 5.58 -7.52 -1.75
C ALA A 15 5.49 -6.02 -1.41
N PRO A 16 6.14 -5.55 -0.32
CA PRO A 16 6.09 -4.14 0.01
C PRO A 16 6.52 -3.28 -1.18
N LYS A 17 5.95 -2.08 -1.34
CA LYS A 17 6.28 -1.15 -2.45
C LYS A 17 5.86 -1.62 -3.84
N CYS A 18 5.04 -2.67 -3.93
CA CYS A 18 4.45 -3.17 -5.17
C CYS A 18 2.94 -2.89 -5.23
N GLY A 19 2.51 -1.68 -4.86
CA GLY A 19 1.13 -1.20 -5.07
C GLY A 19 0.04 -1.80 -4.18
N SER A 20 0.39 -2.53 -3.12
CA SER A 20 -0.58 -3.14 -2.20
C SER A 20 -1.56 -2.13 -1.56
N SER A 21 -1.08 -0.95 -1.17
CA SER A 21 -1.94 0.10 -0.61
C SER A 21 -3.00 0.58 -1.58
N ALA A 22 -2.68 0.68 -2.88
CA ALA A 22 -3.63 1.05 -3.92
C ALA A 22 -4.77 0.02 -4.03
N LEU A 23 -4.42 -1.26 -4.09
CA LEU A 23 -5.40 -2.34 -4.11
C LEU A 23 -6.26 -2.36 -2.84
N GLN A 24 -5.64 -2.24 -1.67
CA GLN A 24 -6.33 -2.23 -0.39
C GLN A 24 -7.28 -1.02 -0.25
N THR A 25 -6.92 0.15 -0.79
CA THR A 25 -7.80 1.33 -0.87
C THR A 25 -9.06 1.03 -1.67
N VAL A 26 -8.91 0.48 -2.87
CA VAL A 26 -10.05 0.17 -3.73
C VAL A 26 -10.93 -0.92 -3.12
N LEU A 27 -10.31 -2.02 -2.65
CA LEU A 27 -11.04 -3.12 -2.02
C LEU A 27 -11.70 -2.71 -0.69
N SER A 28 -11.10 -1.81 0.10
CA SER A 28 -11.75 -1.28 1.30
C SER A 28 -12.96 -0.41 0.96
N GLY A 29 -12.86 0.38 -0.12
CA GLY A 29 -13.94 1.23 -0.61
C GLY A 29 -15.10 0.46 -1.24
N ARG A 30 -14.80 -0.70 -1.85
CA ARG A 30 -15.75 -1.61 -2.50
C ARG A 30 -15.45 -3.07 -2.09
N PRO A 31 -15.81 -3.46 -0.86
CA PRO A 31 -15.40 -4.75 -0.32
C PRO A 31 -16.17 -5.94 -0.87
N ASP A 32 -17.33 -5.71 -1.49
CA ASP A 32 -18.13 -6.76 -2.11
C ASP A 32 -17.99 -6.63 -3.64
N LEU A 33 -17.55 -7.72 -4.28
CA LEU A 33 -17.28 -7.80 -5.72
C LEU A 33 -18.01 -9.01 -6.31
N ILE A 34 -18.24 -8.96 -7.62
CA ILE A 34 -18.73 -10.09 -8.41
C ILE A 34 -17.62 -10.46 -9.39
N GLY A 35 -17.16 -11.71 -9.32
CA GLY A 35 -16.12 -12.22 -10.21
C GLY A 35 -16.65 -12.66 -11.58
N ALA A 36 -15.73 -13.06 -12.47
CA ALA A 36 -16.03 -13.34 -13.89
C ALA A 36 -17.14 -14.38 -14.13
N GLN A 37 -17.27 -15.37 -13.23
CA GLN A 37 -18.25 -16.45 -13.34
C GLN A 37 -19.48 -16.19 -12.46
N GLY A 38 -19.69 -14.94 -12.02
CA GLY A 38 -20.81 -14.55 -11.15
C GLY A 38 -20.60 -14.90 -9.67
N GLN A 39 -19.45 -15.48 -9.28
CA GLN A 39 -19.16 -15.80 -7.90
C GLN A 39 -19.02 -14.53 -7.05
N SER A 40 -19.59 -14.55 -5.84
CA SER A 40 -19.40 -13.47 -4.87
C SER A 40 -18.00 -13.50 -4.29
N LEU A 41 -17.29 -12.37 -4.33
CA LEU A 41 -16.00 -12.19 -3.69
C LEU A 41 -16.13 -11.10 -2.63
N ARG A 42 -15.44 -11.28 -1.50
CA ARG A 42 -15.49 -10.31 -0.40
C ARG A 42 -14.12 -10.02 0.17
N TYR A 43 -13.69 -8.78 0.05
CA TYR A 43 -12.57 -8.26 0.80
C TYR A 43 -12.94 -8.07 2.27
N SER A 44 -12.04 -8.52 3.13
CA SER A 44 -12.14 -8.34 4.59
C SER A 44 -10.83 -7.78 5.15
N ALA A 45 -10.90 -7.19 6.33
CA ALA A 45 -9.73 -6.76 7.09
C ALA A 45 -9.81 -7.31 8.52
N LEU A 46 -8.68 -7.29 9.23
CA LEU A 46 -8.61 -7.70 10.63
C LEU A 46 -7.99 -6.57 11.45
N GLN A 47 -8.71 -6.12 12.47
CA GLN A 47 -8.21 -5.10 13.40
C GLN A 47 -7.96 -5.72 14.77
N ALA A 48 -6.78 -5.47 15.34
CA ALA A 48 -6.50 -5.81 16.73
C ALA A 48 -7.16 -4.78 17.65
N VAL A 49 -8.12 -5.21 18.46
CA VAL A 49 -8.79 -4.38 19.47
C VAL A 49 -8.61 -5.06 20.82
N ARG A 50 -7.84 -4.42 21.72
CA ARG A 50 -7.55 -4.93 23.08
C ARG A 50 -7.08 -6.40 23.07
N GLY A 51 -6.16 -6.72 22.15
CA GLY A 51 -5.60 -8.08 22.01
C GLY A 51 -6.50 -9.09 21.30
N ARG A 52 -7.72 -8.72 20.88
CA ARG A 52 -8.63 -9.57 20.10
C ARG A 52 -8.65 -9.15 18.64
N GLY A 53 -8.70 -10.12 17.72
CA GLY A 53 -8.87 -9.86 16.30
C GLY A 53 -10.35 -9.67 15.94
N VAL A 54 -10.70 -8.48 15.46
CA VAL A 54 -12.03 -8.14 14.95
C VAL A 54 -12.01 -8.16 13.43
N ARG A 55 -12.77 -9.08 12.82
CA ARG A 55 -12.91 -9.17 11.36
C ARG A 55 -13.90 -8.13 10.87
N LEU A 56 -13.47 -7.29 9.93
CA LEU A 56 -14.25 -6.20 9.35
C LEU A 56 -14.66 -6.57 7.93
N ARG A 57 -15.93 -6.34 7.59
CA ARG A 57 -16.53 -6.69 6.30
C ARG A 57 -17.53 -5.64 5.84
N GLY A 58 -17.86 -5.65 4.54
CA GLY A 58 -18.97 -4.90 3.96
C GLY A 58 -18.99 -3.42 4.35
N ALA A 59 -20.16 -2.93 4.78
CA ALA A 59 -20.34 -1.52 5.15
C ALA A 59 -19.43 -1.08 6.31
N MET A 60 -19.17 -1.94 7.29
CA MET A 60 -18.32 -1.62 8.44
C MET A 60 -16.86 -1.39 8.00
N LEU A 61 -16.32 -2.27 7.15
CA LEU A 61 -14.98 -2.12 6.58
C LEU A 61 -14.86 -0.82 5.80
N ARG A 62 -15.80 -0.57 4.88
CA ARG A 62 -15.85 0.66 4.08
C ARG A 62 -15.91 1.91 4.96
N HIS A 63 -16.72 1.89 6.01
CA HIS A 63 -16.83 3.00 6.94
C HIS A 63 -15.52 3.25 7.70
N LEU A 64 -14.95 2.22 8.34
CA LEU A 64 -13.71 2.36 9.11
C LEU A 64 -12.49 2.70 8.24
N ALA A 65 -12.47 2.27 6.97
CA ALA A 65 -11.46 2.71 6.01
C ALA A 65 -11.49 4.22 5.77
N THR A 66 -12.66 4.87 5.78
CA THR A 66 -12.73 6.35 5.70
C THR A 66 -12.16 7.05 6.93
N TRP A 67 -12.17 6.40 8.10
CA TRP A 67 -11.51 6.90 9.30
C TRP A 67 -10.00 6.70 9.28
N SER A 68 -9.49 5.76 8.48
CA SER A 68 -8.07 5.50 8.38
C SER A 68 -7.34 6.68 7.71
N PRO A 69 -6.23 7.17 8.27
CA PRO A 69 -5.39 8.14 7.56
C PRO A 69 -4.83 7.55 6.26
N TYR A 70 -4.66 6.23 6.20
CA TYR A 70 -4.21 5.51 5.00
C TYR A 70 -5.30 5.41 3.91
N GLY A 71 -6.58 5.56 4.27
CA GLY A 71 -7.72 5.41 3.34
C GLY A 71 -8.14 3.96 3.10
N TYR A 72 -7.49 3.00 3.78
CA TYR A 72 -7.79 1.58 3.71
C TYR A 72 -7.60 0.90 5.05
N LEU A 73 -8.08 -0.35 5.13
CA LEU A 73 -7.74 -1.30 6.17
C LEU A 73 -7.27 -2.61 5.52
N SER A 74 -6.35 -3.30 6.16
CA SER A 74 -5.79 -4.55 5.69
C SER A 74 -5.81 -5.61 6.78
N TRP A 75 -5.43 -6.83 6.43
CA TRP A 75 -5.01 -7.77 7.46
C TRP A 75 -3.65 -7.35 8.04
N PRO A 76 -3.39 -7.62 9.32
CA PRO A 76 -2.16 -7.23 9.97
C PRO A 76 -0.98 -8.05 9.46
N ASP A 77 0.21 -7.43 9.55
CA ASP A 77 1.45 -8.16 9.38
C ASP A 77 1.72 -9.06 10.61
N LEU A 78 2.37 -10.18 10.35
CA LEU A 78 2.54 -11.25 11.31
C LEU A 78 3.54 -10.87 12.40
N GLY A 79 3.14 -10.97 13.68
CA GLY A 79 4.02 -10.72 14.82
C GLY A 79 4.23 -9.25 15.18
N ARG A 80 3.79 -8.30 14.35
CA ARG A 80 3.82 -6.86 14.68
C ARG A 80 2.60 -6.40 15.45
N GLN A 81 1.42 -6.79 15.00
CA GLN A 81 0.14 -6.28 15.52
C GLN A 81 -0.71 -7.37 16.17
N VAL A 82 -0.57 -8.61 15.70
CA VAL A 82 -1.28 -9.79 16.23
C VAL A 82 -0.33 -10.97 16.29
N SER A 83 -0.59 -11.89 17.22
CA SER A 83 0.08 -13.19 17.24
C SER A 83 -0.31 -14.00 16.01
N GLY A 84 0.56 -14.95 15.61
CA GLY A 84 0.26 -15.84 14.50
C GLY A 84 -0.98 -16.70 14.76
N SER A 85 -1.18 -17.17 15.99
CA SER A 85 -2.37 -17.95 16.35
C SER A 85 -3.66 -17.16 16.17
N THR A 86 -3.70 -15.90 16.63
CA THR A 86 -4.86 -15.02 16.44
C THR A 86 -5.11 -14.74 14.96
N LEU A 87 -4.06 -14.49 14.18
CA LEU A 87 -4.18 -14.26 12.74
C LEU A 87 -4.78 -15.47 12.03
N PHE A 88 -4.14 -16.63 12.16
CA PHE A 88 -4.53 -17.83 11.41
C PHE A 88 -5.88 -18.38 11.86
N HIS A 89 -6.24 -18.24 13.14
CA HIS A 89 -7.59 -18.53 13.60
C HIS A 89 -8.63 -17.63 12.91
N ALA A 90 -8.37 -16.32 12.81
CA ALA A 90 -9.26 -15.40 12.12
C ALA A 90 -9.38 -15.70 10.62
N ILE A 91 -8.28 -16.09 9.96
CA ILE A 91 -8.29 -16.54 8.55
C ILE A 91 -9.18 -17.77 8.38
N GLY A 92 -9.00 -18.81 9.22
CA GLY A 92 -9.82 -20.01 9.17
C GLY A 92 -11.32 -19.74 9.39
N LEU A 93 -11.64 -18.86 10.34
CA LEU A 93 -13.01 -18.41 10.55
C LEU A 93 -13.56 -17.64 9.34
N GLU A 94 -12.74 -16.88 8.62
CA GLU A 94 -13.17 -16.10 7.44
C GLU A 94 -13.49 -17.02 6.26
N ILE A 95 -12.64 -18.02 6.03
CA ILE A 95 -12.87 -19.08 5.04
C ILE A 95 -14.15 -19.85 5.35
N ALA A 96 -14.31 -20.28 6.61
CA ALA A 96 -15.51 -20.99 7.05
C ALA A 96 -16.78 -20.14 6.87
N GLN A 97 -16.70 -18.83 7.14
CA GLN A 97 -17.83 -17.93 6.90
C GLN A 97 -18.13 -17.79 5.40
N GLY A 98 -17.12 -17.55 4.56
CA GLY A 98 -17.29 -17.45 3.11
C GLY A 98 -18.00 -18.67 2.54
N ARG A 99 -17.61 -19.87 3.00
CA ARG A 99 -18.29 -21.11 2.62
C ARG A 99 -19.76 -21.15 3.02
N ARG A 100 -20.09 -20.70 4.24
CA ARG A 100 -21.49 -20.67 4.73
C ARG A 100 -22.34 -19.64 4.01
N ASP A 101 -21.78 -18.48 3.70
CA ASP A 101 -22.50 -17.34 3.14
C ASP A 101 -22.43 -17.26 1.61
N GLY A 102 -21.71 -18.19 0.97
CA GLY A 102 -21.61 -18.27 -0.49
C GLY A 102 -20.67 -17.24 -1.14
N TYR A 103 -19.58 -16.85 -0.47
CA TYR A 103 -18.57 -15.95 -1.03
C TYR A 103 -17.14 -16.47 -0.88
N VAL A 104 -16.23 -16.05 -1.77
CA VAL A 104 -14.79 -16.29 -1.64
C VAL A 104 -14.12 -15.09 -0.96
N PRO A 105 -13.48 -15.26 0.21
CA PRO A 105 -12.82 -14.16 0.89
C PRO A 105 -11.53 -13.75 0.17
N ILE A 106 -11.30 -12.43 0.08
CA ILE A 106 -10.05 -11.80 -0.33
C ILE A 106 -9.37 -11.25 0.90
N LEU A 107 -8.14 -11.71 1.18
CA LEU A 107 -7.34 -11.31 2.34
C LEU A 107 -6.03 -10.69 1.84
N SER A 108 -5.58 -9.59 2.44
CA SER A 108 -4.44 -8.82 1.91
C SER A 108 -3.55 -8.28 3.01
N SER A 109 -2.23 -8.48 2.86
CA SER A 109 -1.20 -7.83 3.69
C SER A 109 0.15 -7.75 2.96
N GLU A 110 0.87 -6.64 3.15
CA GLU A 110 2.19 -6.36 2.54
C GLU A 110 3.34 -7.19 3.13
N GLY A 111 3.16 -7.83 4.28
CA GLY A 111 4.25 -8.55 4.94
C GLY A 111 4.22 -10.06 4.74
N TRP A 112 3.09 -10.61 4.26
CA TRP A 112 2.87 -12.04 4.24
C TRP A 112 3.80 -12.80 3.30
N ILE A 113 4.31 -12.16 2.24
CA ILE A 113 5.26 -12.79 1.32
C ILE A 113 6.46 -13.41 2.05
N ARG A 114 6.89 -12.84 3.19
CA ARG A 114 8.05 -13.29 3.97
C ARG A 114 7.77 -14.46 4.92
N HIS A 115 6.56 -15.02 4.90
CA HIS A 115 6.13 -16.01 5.89
C HIS A 115 5.53 -17.30 5.28
N PRO A 116 6.08 -17.86 4.19
CA PRO A 116 5.51 -19.05 3.54
C PRO A 116 5.38 -20.23 4.50
N GLU A 117 6.36 -20.47 5.37
CA GLU A 117 6.38 -21.63 6.29
C GLU A 117 5.26 -21.53 7.34
N ARG A 118 4.96 -20.31 7.79
CA ARG A 118 3.91 -20.09 8.78
C ARG A 118 2.53 -20.24 8.15
N PHE A 119 2.36 -19.80 6.90
CA PHE A 119 1.16 -20.05 6.11
C PHE A 119 1.00 -21.54 5.78
N ALA A 120 2.06 -22.23 5.38
CA ALA A 120 2.05 -23.67 5.13
C ALA A 120 1.56 -24.45 6.35
N LYS A 121 2.10 -24.15 7.55
CA LYS A 121 1.66 -24.76 8.80
C LYS A 121 0.19 -24.47 9.12
N ALA A 122 -0.26 -23.23 8.90
CA ALA A 122 -1.64 -22.84 9.16
C ALA A 122 -2.62 -23.51 8.18
N LEU A 123 -2.28 -23.54 6.88
CA LEU A 123 -3.08 -24.21 5.85
C LEU A 123 -3.12 -25.72 6.08
N ALA A 124 -2.01 -26.34 6.49
CA ALA A 124 -1.97 -27.75 6.87
C ALA A 124 -2.94 -28.07 8.02
N ALA A 125 -2.98 -27.22 9.05
CA ALA A 125 -3.93 -27.37 10.17
C ALA A 125 -5.41 -27.20 9.74
N MET A 126 -5.66 -26.61 8.57
CA MET A 126 -6.98 -26.49 7.96
C MET A 126 -7.25 -27.56 6.88
N GLY A 127 -6.35 -28.52 6.71
CA GLY A 127 -6.47 -29.59 5.70
C GLY A 127 -6.12 -29.14 4.27
N PHE A 128 -5.25 -28.15 4.12
CA PHE A 128 -4.86 -27.54 2.83
C PHE A 128 -6.08 -27.18 1.97
N PRO A 129 -6.94 -26.23 2.40
CA PRO A 129 -8.03 -25.77 1.55
C PRO A 129 -7.44 -25.15 0.27
N PRO A 130 -8.14 -25.24 -0.88
CA PRO A 130 -7.63 -24.67 -2.13
C PRO A 130 -7.53 -23.16 -2.01
N VAL A 131 -6.34 -22.59 -2.15
CA VAL A 131 -6.11 -21.15 -1.97
C VAL A 131 -5.40 -20.59 -3.20
N GLU A 132 -5.92 -19.48 -3.70
CA GLU A 132 -5.23 -18.70 -4.71
C GLU A 132 -4.39 -17.63 -4.04
N VAL A 133 -3.14 -17.47 -4.49
CA VAL A 133 -2.20 -16.50 -3.97
C VAL A 133 -1.74 -15.59 -5.08
N ILE A 134 -1.84 -14.28 -4.85
CA ILE A 134 -1.46 -13.25 -5.81
C ILE A 134 -0.35 -12.40 -5.19
N ALA A 135 0.78 -12.32 -5.89
CA ALA A 135 1.92 -11.50 -5.52
C ALA A 135 2.25 -10.53 -6.65
N TYR A 136 2.47 -9.26 -6.30
CA TYR A 136 2.96 -8.26 -7.25
C TYR A 136 4.42 -7.97 -6.97
N LEU A 137 5.24 -8.01 -8.01
CA LEU A 137 6.66 -7.70 -7.93
C LEU A 137 6.96 -6.35 -8.58
N ARG A 138 8.09 -5.77 -8.17
CA ARG A 138 8.63 -4.56 -8.75
C ARG A 138 10.09 -4.81 -9.09
N PRO A 139 10.61 -4.27 -10.22
CA PRO A 139 12.01 -4.43 -10.55
C PRO A 139 12.92 -3.93 -9.42
N PRO A 140 14.13 -4.51 -9.26
CA PRO A 140 14.93 -4.28 -8.07
C PRO A 140 15.30 -2.81 -7.84
N LEU A 141 15.71 -2.08 -8.87
CA LEU A 141 16.09 -0.68 -8.76
C LEU A 141 14.96 0.22 -8.23
N PRO A 142 13.80 0.31 -8.90
CA PRO A 142 12.70 1.14 -8.41
C PRO A 142 12.13 0.63 -7.08
N TRP A 143 12.25 -0.66 -6.77
CA TRP A 143 11.91 -1.19 -5.45
C TRP A 143 12.87 -0.70 -4.36
N LEU A 144 14.18 -0.82 -4.57
CA LEU A 144 15.21 -0.42 -3.60
C LEU A 144 15.15 1.07 -3.34
N ASN A 145 14.94 1.89 -4.37
CA ASN A 145 14.73 3.32 -4.21
C ASN A 145 13.50 3.61 -3.31
N ALA A 146 12.36 2.97 -3.59
CA ALA A 146 11.14 3.16 -2.80
C ALA A 146 11.30 2.64 -1.35
N ALA A 147 11.99 1.51 -1.15
CA ALA A 147 12.26 0.94 0.15
C ALA A 147 13.22 1.80 0.98
N PHE A 148 14.24 2.39 0.36
CA PHE A 148 15.13 3.33 1.03
C PHE A 148 14.37 4.56 1.54
N TRP A 149 13.60 5.23 0.68
CA TRP A 149 12.87 6.43 1.08
C TRP A 149 11.77 6.14 2.11
N GLN A 150 11.15 4.97 2.07
CA GLN A 150 10.12 4.64 3.05
C GLN A 150 10.68 4.12 4.37
N TRP A 151 11.82 3.42 4.38
CA TRP A 151 12.34 2.74 5.58
C TRP A 151 13.80 3.06 5.87
N GLY A 152 14.66 2.98 4.86
CA GLY A 152 16.11 3.10 5.01
C GLY A 152 16.55 4.47 5.55
N VAL A 153 16.12 5.54 4.89
CA VAL A 153 16.56 6.93 5.16
C VAL A 153 16.38 7.36 6.62
N TRP A 154 15.38 6.78 7.30
CA TRP A 154 15.04 7.08 8.69
C TRP A 154 15.99 6.49 9.72
N THR A 155 16.78 5.49 9.32
CA THR A 155 17.74 4.79 10.17
C THR A 155 19.18 4.94 9.67
N ARG A 156 19.35 5.12 8.36
CA ARG A 156 20.62 5.34 7.67
C ARG A 156 20.40 6.46 6.64
N PRO A 157 20.95 7.66 6.86
CA PRO A 157 20.69 8.80 5.96
C PRO A 157 21.32 8.63 4.58
N SER A 158 22.32 7.74 4.44
CA SER A 158 22.96 7.43 3.17
C SER A 158 22.45 6.12 2.54
N PHE A 159 22.22 6.15 1.23
CA PHE A 159 21.88 4.94 0.47
C PHE A 159 23.03 3.93 0.47
N ASP A 160 24.29 4.38 0.40
CA ASP A 160 25.47 3.50 0.50
C ASP A 160 25.46 2.71 1.82
N ASP A 161 25.21 3.39 2.93
CA ASP A 161 25.20 2.76 4.26
C ASP A 161 24.00 1.83 4.44
N TRP A 162 22.88 2.14 3.80
CA TRP A 162 21.71 1.27 3.78
C TRP A 162 21.95 0.02 2.92
N LEU A 163 22.56 0.18 1.74
CA LEU A 163 22.89 -0.90 0.81
C LEU A 163 23.99 -1.83 1.35
N ARG A 164 24.82 -1.33 2.28
CA ARG A 164 25.85 -2.11 2.99
C ARG A 164 25.32 -3.18 3.96
N GLN A 165 24.04 -3.16 4.26
CA GLN A 165 23.44 -4.12 5.20
C GLN A 165 23.49 -5.55 4.64
N ARG A 166 23.87 -6.51 5.49
CA ARG A 166 23.93 -7.94 5.12
C ARG A 166 22.57 -8.56 4.79
N HIS A 167 21.48 -7.96 5.26
CA HIS A 167 20.12 -8.51 5.13
C HIS A 167 19.18 -7.48 4.52
N LEU A 168 19.44 -7.09 3.26
CA LEU A 168 18.48 -6.29 2.52
C LEU A 168 17.18 -7.08 2.32
N PRO A 169 16.01 -6.45 2.49
CA PRO A 169 14.73 -7.16 2.47
C PRO A 169 14.27 -7.66 1.09
N TYR A 170 15.12 -7.64 0.07
CA TYR A 170 14.79 -8.09 -1.29
C TYR A 170 15.11 -9.59 -1.42
N SER A 171 14.16 -10.44 -1.04
CA SER A 171 14.28 -11.91 -1.07
C SER A 171 13.07 -12.57 -1.75
N PHE A 172 12.45 -11.87 -2.71
CA PHE A 172 11.18 -12.28 -3.28
C PHE A 172 11.25 -13.62 -4.03
N GLY A 173 12.32 -13.91 -4.78
CA GLY A 173 12.45 -15.19 -5.49
C GLY A 173 12.40 -16.37 -4.54
N MET A 174 13.22 -16.33 -3.49
CA MET A 174 13.31 -17.39 -2.49
C MET A 174 12.02 -17.55 -1.69
N ASN A 175 11.35 -16.45 -1.35
CA ASN A 175 10.04 -16.51 -0.70
C ASN A 175 8.97 -17.12 -1.62
N LEU A 176 8.90 -16.70 -2.88
CA LEU A 176 7.89 -17.18 -3.84
C LEU A 176 8.07 -18.65 -4.19
N ARG A 177 9.31 -19.14 -4.30
CA ARG A 177 9.60 -20.57 -4.42
C ARG A 177 8.95 -21.36 -3.28
N ARG A 178 9.14 -20.93 -2.03
CA ARG A 178 8.53 -21.61 -0.87
C ARG A 178 7.01 -21.48 -0.84
N TRP A 179 6.45 -20.38 -1.35
CA TRP A 179 5.00 -20.25 -1.55
C TRP A 179 4.48 -21.24 -2.58
N SER A 180 5.18 -21.44 -3.71
CA SER A 180 4.78 -22.40 -4.74
C SER A 180 4.84 -23.86 -4.30
N GLU A 181 5.60 -24.17 -3.25
CA GLU A 181 5.73 -25.51 -2.69
C GLU A 181 4.58 -25.88 -1.72
N ILE A 182 3.71 -24.93 -1.37
CA ILE A 182 2.60 -25.18 -0.43
C ILE A 182 1.50 -26.02 -1.13
N PRO A 183 1.04 -27.14 -0.54
CA PRO A 183 -0.02 -27.95 -1.13
C PRO A 183 -1.35 -27.21 -1.31
N ASN A 184 -2.04 -27.52 -2.42
CA ASN A 184 -3.35 -26.96 -2.79
C ASN A 184 -3.36 -25.42 -2.93
N LEU A 185 -2.21 -24.85 -3.28
CA LEU A 185 -2.02 -23.43 -3.50
C LEU A 185 -1.73 -23.16 -4.98
N THR A 186 -2.46 -22.20 -5.56
CA THR A 186 -2.15 -21.69 -6.89
C THR A 186 -1.49 -20.32 -6.76
N LEU A 187 -0.24 -20.21 -7.19
CA LEU A 187 0.52 -18.96 -7.13
C LEU A 187 0.42 -18.19 -8.46
N HIS A 188 0.09 -16.90 -8.36
CA HIS A 188 0.11 -15.94 -9.45
C HIS A 188 1.05 -14.79 -9.11
N VAL A 189 1.96 -14.48 -10.04
CA VAL A 189 2.91 -13.39 -9.90
C VAL A 189 2.75 -12.46 -11.10
N ALA A 190 2.73 -11.15 -10.85
CA ALA A 190 2.67 -10.12 -11.88
C ALA A 190 3.57 -8.93 -11.52
N SER A 191 3.96 -8.12 -12.50
CA SER A 191 4.76 -6.89 -12.29
C SER A 191 4.07 -5.61 -12.80
N GLY A 192 2.86 -5.75 -13.35
CA GLY A 192 2.11 -4.68 -13.99
C GLY A 192 1.32 -3.78 -13.04
N ASN A 193 0.25 -3.18 -13.57
CA ASN A 193 -0.63 -2.34 -12.78
C ASN A 193 -1.49 -3.23 -11.89
N VAL A 194 -1.17 -3.24 -10.60
CA VAL A 194 -1.86 -4.03 -9.56
C VAL A 194 -3.39 -3.99 -9.67
N LEU A 195 -3.99 -2.83 -9.93
CA LEU A 195 -5.46 -2.74 -10.01
C LEU A 195 -6.00 -3.42 -11.26
N ASN A 196 -5.41 -3.15 -12.42
CA ASN A 196 -5.84 -3.74 -13.68
C ASN A 196 -5.62 -5.26 -13.68
N ASP A 197 -4.45 -5.69 -13.22
CA ASP A 197 -4.07 -7.09 -13.15
C ASP A 197 -4.97 -7.85 -12.17
N PHE A 198 -5.25 -7.26 -10.99
CA PHE A 198 -6.18 -7.86 -10.03
C PHE A 198 -7.59 -7.94 -10.60
N ALA A 199 -8.09 -6.85 -11.18
CA ALA A 199 -9.42 -6.78 -11.80
C ALA A 199 -9.59 -7.86 -12.89
N ALA A 200 -8.60 -7.99 -13.77
CA ALA A 200 -8.58 -9.03 -14.81
C ALA A 200 -8.56 -10.43 -14.20
N ARG A 201 -7.73 -10.68 -13.18
CA ARG A 201 -7.60 -11.98 -12.51
C ARG A 201 -8.89 -12.43 -11.83
N VAL A 202 -9.54 -11.53 -11.10
CA VAL A 202 -10.80 -11.86 -10.41
C VAL A 202 -12.02 -11.73 -11.32
N GLY A 203 -11.85 -11.12 -12.49
CA GLY A 203 -12.90 -10.83 -13.46
C GLY A 203 -13.96 -9.88 -12.91
N SER A 204 -13.51 -8.83 -12.21
CA SER A 204 -14.40 -7.85 -11.59
C SER A 204 -13.95 -6.43 -11.92
N ASP A 205 -14.90 -5.56 -12.24
CA ASP A 205 -14.62 -4.13 -12.33
C ASP A 205 -14.44 -3.54 -10.93
N LEU A 206 -13.19 -3.21 -10.60
CA LEU A 206 -12.85 -2.50 -9.37
C LEU A 206 -13.36 -1.04 -9.39
N GLY A 207 -13.75 -0.53 -10.56
CA GLY A 207 -14.12 0.85 -10.83
C GLY A 207 -12.92 1.78 -10.82
N GLN A 208 -13.01 2.87 -11.59
CA GLN A 208 -11.98 3.90 -11.68
C GLN A 208 -11.94 4.79 -10.42
N ALA A 209 -11.65 4.22 -9.25
CA ALA A 209 -11.10 5.03 -8.17
C ALA A 209 -9.59 5.10 -8.40
N VAL A 210 -9.13 6.06 -9.22
CA VAL A 210 -7.69 6.30 -9.42
C VAL A 210 -7.08 6.62 -8.05
N PRO A 211 -6.27 5.72 -7.46
CA PRO A 211 -5.64 6.02 -6.20
C PRO A 211 -4.61 7.11 -6.48
N ARG A 212 -4.72 8.25 -5.80
CA ARG A 212 -3.71 9.32 -5.86
C ARG A 212 -2.48 8.99 -5.01
N HIS A 213 -2.00 7.74 -5.06
CA HIS A 213 -0.79 7.34 -4.34
C HIS A 213 0.44 7.71 -5.18
N GLY A 214 0.75 9.01 -5.21
CA GLY A 214 1.95 9.54 -5.85
C GLY A 214 3.20 9.39 -4.96
N ALA A 215 4.38 9.43 -5.59
CA ALA A 215 5.62 9.56 -4.85
C ALA A 215 5.65 10.88 -4.09
N LEU A 216 6.36 10.90 -2.95
CA LEU A 216 6.57 12.14 -2.21
C LEU A 216 7.57 13.02 -2.94
N PRO A 217 7.34 14.34 -3.00
CA PRO A 217 8.33 15.27 -3.52
C PRO A 217 9.60 15.24 -2.64
N PRO A 218 10.80 15.36 -3.23
CA PRO A 218 12.05 15.40 -2.48
C PRO A 218 12.08 16.44 -1.36
N ALA A 219 11.51 17.63 -1.59
CA ALA A 219 11.43 18.69 -0.60
C ALA A 219 10.65 18.28 0.66
N LEU A 220 9.54 17.54 0.50
CA LEU A 220 8.77 17.04 1.64
C LEU A 220 9.57 15.99 2.43
N MET A 221 10.29 15.10 1.73
CA MET A 221 11.17 14.14 2.38
C MET A 221 12.26 14.84 3.21
N GLY A 222 12.92 15.85 2.63
CA GLY A 222 13.91 16.65 3.34
C GLY A 222 13.35 17.36 4.57
N PHE A 223 12.17 17.96 4.43
CA PHE A 223 11.45 18.56 5.56
C PHE A 223 11.20 17.55 6.68
N LEU A 224 10.69 16.36 6.37
CA LEU A 224 10.37 15.33 7.37
C LEU A 224 11.60 14.78 8.08
N LEU A 225 12.74 14.68 7.39
CA LEU A 225 14.01 14.27 7.99
C LEU A 225 14.53 15.30 8.99
N ARG A 226 14.35 16.60 8.71
CA ARG A 226 14.69 17.69 9.64
C ARG A 226 13.65 17.85 10.76
N ASN A 227 12.40 17.46 10.52
CA ASN A 227 11.27 17.67 11.43
C ASN A 227 10.60 16.36 11.85
N ARG A 228 11.36 15.51 12.56
CA ARG A 228 10.96 14.13 12.96
C ARG A 228 9.69 14.03 13.81
N ARG A 229 9.16 15.15 14.32
CA ARG A 229 7.84 15.21 14.98
C ARG A 229 6.67 14.85 14.04
N PHE A 230 6.84 15.08 12.74
CA PHE A 230 5.83 14.78 11.71
C PHE A 230 5.93 13.36 11.14
N ARG A 231 7.11 12.75 11.26
CA ARG A 231 7.37 11.35 10.94
C ARG A 231 8.51 10.84 11.79
N ARG A 232 8.21 9.95 12.73
CA ARG A 232 9.18 9.48 13.73
C ARG A 232 10.11 8.40 13.19
N ASP A 233 9.60 7.53 12.34
CA ASP A 233 10.32 6.38 11.80
C ASP A 233 9.77 5.94 10.42
N GLY A 234 10.29 4.83 9.89
CA GLY A 234 9.86 4.28 8.61
C GLY A 234 8.45 3.67 8.60
N HIS A 235 7.82 3.49 9.76
CA HIS A 235 6.47 2.93 9.91
C HIS A 235 5.40 3.99 10.17
N ASP A 236 5.77 5.17 10.65
CA ASP A 236 4.90 6.33 10.84
C ASP A 236 4.63 7.10 9.54
N ALA A 237 4.01 6.44 8.57
CA ALA A 237 3.77 6.99 7.22
C ALA A 237 2.44 7.74 7.06
N ALA A 238 1.68 7.94 8.14
CA ALA A 238 0.29 8.44 8.05
C ALA A 238 0.19 9.81 7.37
N LEU A 239 1.16 10.69 7.62
CA LEU A 239 1.18 12.04 7.04
C LEU A 239 1.25 12.02 5.51
N GLU A 240 1.94 11.06 4.93
CA GLU A 240 2.13 10.97 3.48
C GLU A 240 0.82 10.66 2.77
N PHE A 241 0.01 9.79 3.37
CA PHE A 241 -1.32 9.48 2.87
C PHE A 241 -2.27 10.67 3.01
N ILE A 242 -2.08 11.51 4.05
CA ILE A 242 -2.81 12.77 4.18
C ILE A 242 -2.42 13.73 3.07
N VAL A 243 -1.12 13.94 2.83
CA VAL A 243 -0.63 14.81 1.75
C VAL A 243 -1.12 14.32 0.39
N GLN A 244 -0.95 13.04 0.06
CA GLN A 244 -1.41 12.42 -1.20
C GLN A 244 -2.91 12.57 -1.45
N ARG A 245 -3.72 12.56 -0.38
CA ARG A 245 -5.17 12.68 -0.49
C ARG A 245 -5.61 14.07 -0.93
N TRP A 246 -4.93 15.11 -0.44
CA TRP A 246 -5.38 16.49 -0.57
C TRP A 246 -4.58 17.29 -1.60
N CYS A 247 -3.27 17.09 -1.62
CA CYS A 247 -2.36 17.86 -2.45
C CYS A 247 -2.36 17.33 -3.90
N PRO A 248 -1.94 18.16 -4.88
CA PRO A 248 -1.61 17.68 -6.22
C PRO A 248 -0.57 16.54 -6.18
N PRO A 249 -0.61 15.59 -7.12
CA PRO A 249 0.45 14.59 -7.24
C PRO A 249 1.76 15.27 -7.66
N SER A 250 2.86 14.93 -7.00
CA SER A 250 4.20 15.35 -7.44
C SER A 250 4.63 14.56 -8.66
N GLU A 251 5.09 15.25 -9.69
CA GLU A 251 5.75 14.63 -10.85
C GLU A 251 7.16 14.14 -10.49
N ARG A 252 7.80 14.77 -9.49
CA ARG A 252 9.15 14.44 -9.05
C ARG A 252 9.11 13.44 -7.90
N ARG A 253 9.72 12.27 -8.12
CA ARG A 253 9.99 11.27 -7.08
C ARG A 253 11.38 11.46 -6.49
N ALA A 254 11.51 11.30 -5.18
CA ALA A 254 12.82 11.21 -4.56
C ALA A 254 13.62 10.02 -5.10
N TRP A 255 14.88 10.24 -5.42
CA TRP A 255 15.82 9.28 -6.00
C TRP A 255 17.10 9.23 -5.18
N ALA A 256 17.59 8.03 -4.87
CA ALA A 256 18.76 7.82 -4.03
C ALA A 256 19.90 7.05 -4.73
N ILE A 257 19.62 6.45 -5.90
CA ILE A 257 20.53 5.51 -6.55
C ILE A 257 21.45 6.25 -7.52
N ALA A 258 22.71 6.41 -7.16
CA ALA A 258 23.79 6.84 -8.05
C ALA A 258 24.35 5.68 -8.92
N PRO A 259 25.06 5.99 -10.04
CA PRO A 259 25.63 4.98 -10.95
C PRO A 259 26.52 3.94 -10.28
N HIS A 260 27.31 4.32 -9.27
CA HIS A 260 28.23 3.40 -8.59
C HIS A 260 27.53 2.31 -7.77
N HIS A 261 26.22 2.44 -7.50
CA HIS A 261 25.45 1.40 -6.81
C HIS A 261 25.02 0.25 -7.72
N LEU A 262 25.02 0.43 -9.05
CA LEU A 262 24.38 -0.50 -9.98
C LEU A 262 24.99 -1.90 -9.95
N SER A 263 26.32 -2.00 -9.98
CA SER A 263 27.02 -3.29 -9.93
C SER A 263 26.66 -4.07 -8.66
N ARG A 264 26.64 -3.38 -7.52
CA ARG A 264 26.28 -3.98 -6.23
C ARG A 264 24.82 -4.42 -6.20
N ILE A 265 23.90 -3.61 -6.73
CA ILE A 265 22.48 -3.96 -6.79
C ILE A 265 22.30 -5.21 -7.67
N ALA A 266 22.92 -5.26 -8.84
CA ALA A 266 22.87 -6.41 -9.73
C ALA A 266 23.31 -7.69 -9.00
N THR A 267 24.48 -7.67 -8.34
CA THR A 267 24.97 -8.80 -7.54
C THR A 267 23.99 -9.21 -6.43
N LEU A 268 23.42 -8.25 -5.70
CA LEU A 268 22.48 -8.54 -4.61
C LEU A 268 21.17 -9.16 -5.09
N THR A 269 20.78 -8.91 -6.34
CA THR A 269 19.47 -9.29 -6.87
C THR A 269 19.53 -10.47 -7.83
N GLN A 270 20.74 -10.89 -8.21
CA GLN A 270 20.97 -11.97 -9.18
C GLN A 270 20.35 -13.30 -8.73
N GLU A 271 20.61 -13.73 -7.48
CA GLU A 271 20.03 -14.96 -6.92
C GLU A 271 18.49 -14.92 -6.89
N ASN A 272 17.91 -13.74 -6.58
CA ASN A 272 16.47 -13.56 -6.61
C ASN A 272 15.90 -13.79 -8.00
N ARG A 273 16.52 -13.18 -9.03
CA ARG A 273 16.09 -13.33 -10.41
C ARG A 273 16.19 -14.77 -10.88
N GLN A 274 17.35 -15.41 -10.68
CA GLN A 274 17.57 -16.81 -11.04
C GLN A 274 16.54 -17.72 -10.36
N THR A 275 16.23 -17.46 -9.09
CA THR A 275 15.20 -18.23 -8.38
C THR A 275 13.82 -18.06 -9.00
N LEU A 276 13.43 -16.84 -9.39
CA LEU A 276 12.16 -16.58 -10.08
C LEU A 276 12.08 -17.34 -11.41
N GLU A 277 13.14 -17.30 -12.21
CA GLU A 277 13.25 -18.01 -13.49
C GLU A 277 13.12 -19.54 -13.31
N MET A 278 13.65 -20.10 -12.21
CA MET A 278 13.56 -21.52 -11.92
C MET A 278 12.21 -21.98 -11.34
N CYS A 279 11.54 -21.14 -10.53
CA CYS A 279 10.37 -21.59 -9.76
C CYS A 279 9.01 -21.18 -10.35
N LEU A 280 8.97 -20.21 -11.27
CA LEU A 280 7.73 -19.76 -11.88
C LEU A 280 7.53 -20.37 -13.28
N PRO A 281 6.29 -20.55 -13.75
CA PRO A 281 6.01 -20.93 -15.13
C PRO A 281 6.62 -19.94 -16.14
N THR A 282 7.09 -20.45 -17.28
CA THR A 282 7.79 -19.67 -18.33
C THR A 282 7.04 -18.41 -18.75
N GLU A 283 5.72 -18.50 -18.89
CA GLU A 283 4.84 -17.42 -19.32
C GLU A 283 4.81 -16.29 -18.28
N MET A 284 4.77 -16.67 -17.00
CA MET A 284 4.77 -15.75 -15.86
C MET A 284 6.14 -15.09 -15.69
N VAL A 285 7.23 -15.85 -15.85
CA VAL A 285 8.60 -15.30 -15.86
C VAL A 285 8.74 -14.27 -16.98
N ARG A 286 8.29 -14.60 -18.20
CA ARG A 286 8.35 -13.69 -19.35
C ARG A 286 7.57 -12.41 -19.10
N GLU A 287 6.38 -12.51 -18.50
CA GLU A 287 5.57 -11.34 -18.15
C GLU A 287 6.25 -10.48 -17.08
N VAL A 288 6.71 -11.09 -15.99
CA VAL A 288 7.36 -10.38 -14.87
C VAL A 288 8.62 -9.67 -15.34
N LEU A 289 9.47 -10.36 -16.11
CA LEU A 289 10.76 -9.87 -16.59
C LEU A 289 10.69 -9.10 -17.92
N ALA A 290 9.48 -8.84 -18.44
CA ALA A 290 9.29 -8.01 -19.63
C ALA A 290 9.68 -6.55 -19.38
N ASP A 291 9.61 -6.08 -18.13
CA ASP A 291 10.10 -4.75 -17.77
C ASP A 291 11.64 -4.70 -17.86
N PRO A 292 12.22 -3.84 -18.71
CA PRO A 292 13.66 -3.70 -18.88
C PRO A 292 14.44 -3.45 -17.59
N LEU A 293 13.81 -2.91 -16.55
CA LEU A 293 14.45 -2.66 -15.25
C LEU A 293 14.73 -3.94 -14.44
N TRP A 294 14.33 -5.11 -14.94
CA TRP A 294 14.79 -6.41 -14.44
C TRP A 294 16.12 -6.88 -15.05
N GLN A 295 16.59 -6.23 -16.12
CA GLN A 295 17.79 -6.64 -16.85
C GLN A 295 19.07 -6.21 -16.14
N GLU A 296 20.12 -7.03 -16.23
CA GLU A 296 21.44 -6.76 -15.63
C GLU A 296 22.08 -5.52 -16.28
N GLU A 297 21.93 -5.37 -17.59
CA GLU A 297 22.20 -4.16 -18.35
C GLU A 297 20.98 -3.24 -18.28
N CYS A 298 20.71 -2.69 -17.09
CA CYS A 298 19.58 -1.81 -16.89
C CYS A 298 19.62 -0.65 -17.91
N PRO A 299 18.51 -0.36 -18.62
CA PRO A 299 18.46 0.81 -19.46
C PRO A 299 18.69 2.06 -18.62
N TYR A 300 19.25 3.06 -19.28
CA TYR A 300 19.51 4.35 -18.71
C TYR A 300 18.23 4.98 -18.13
N LEU A 301 18.20 5.19 -16.82
CA LEU A 301 17.15 5.98 -16.17
C LEU A 301 17.66 7.43 -16.07
N PRO A 302 16.91 8.44 -16.55
CA PRO A 302 17.28 9.85 -16.40
C PRO A 302 17.55 10.24 -14.94
N GLU A 303 16.88 9.59 -13.97
CA GLU A 303 17.12 9.85 -12.55
C GLU A 303 18.49 9.35 -12.06
N ILE A 304 19.06 8.31 -12.69
CA ILE A 304 20.41 7.86 -12.37
C ILE A 304 21.43 8.91 -12.82
N GLU A 305 21.21 9.55 -13.97
CA GLU A 305 22.08 10.64 -14.46
C GLU A 305 22.01 11.87 -13.58
N ALA A 306 20.79 12.30 -13.26
CA ALA A 306 20.55 13.46 -12.43
C ALA A 306 21.13 13.27 -11.02
N GLY A 307 21.36 12.01 -10.63
CA GLY A 307 21.90 11.62 -9.36
C GLY A 307 20.87 11.71 -8.23
N PRO A 308 21.32 11.52 -6.97
CA PRO A 308 20.43 11.59 -5.82
C PRO A 308 19.70 12.94 -5.73
N SER A 309 18.41 12.90 -5.40
CA SER A 309 17.59 14.09 -5.29
C SER A 309 18.08 15.04 -4.18
N ARG A 310 18.10 16.33 -4.49
CA ARG A 310 18.34 17.39 -3.50
C ARG A 310 17.12 17.55 -2.60
N LEU A 311 17.33 17.50 -1.29
CA LEU A 311 16.25 17.49 -0.28
C LEU A 311 15.99 18.88 0.34
N ASP A 312 16.84 19.85 0.02
CA ASP A 312 16.87 21.20 0.58
C ASP A 312 16.80 22.29 -0.51
N ASP A 313 16.42 21.90 -1.73
CA ASP A 313 16.22 22.81 -2.84
C ASP A 313 15.07 23.79 -2.56
N ARG A 314 15.36 25.10 -2.69
CA ARG A 314 14.41 26.16 -2.32
C ARG A 314 13.30 26.35 -3.34
N GLU A 315 13.53 26.03 -4.60
CA GLU A 315 12.48 26.08 -5.62
C GLU A 315 11.49 24.95 -5.36
N ALA A 316 11.99 23.74 -5.09
CA ALA A 316 11.16 22.60 -4.71
C ALA A 316 10.41 22.81 -3.37
N LEU A 317 10.99 23.54 -2.40
CA LEU A 317 10.29 23.94 -1.18
C LEU A 317 9.17 24.97 -1.45
N ALA A 318 9.37 25.89 -2.39
CA ALA A 318 8.33 26.82 -2.81
C ALA A 318 7.16 26.12 -3.50
N GLU A 319 7.45 25.14 -4.36
CA GLU A 319 6.44 24.26 -4.96
C GLU A 319 5.68 23.48 -3.88
N LEU A 320 6.39 22.88 -2.91
CA LEU A 320 5.76 22.17 -1.79
C LEU A 320 4.82 23.07 -0.98
N VAL A 321 5.22 24.31 -0.68
CA VAL A 321 4.36 25.26 0.04
C VAL A 321 3.08 25.56 -0.76
N ALA A 322 3.19 25.74 -2.08
CA ALA A 322 2.03 25.95 -2.94
C ALA A 322 1.09 24.73 -2.97
N ASP A 323 1.66 23.52 -3.09
CA ASP A 323 0.88 22.27 -3.11
C ASP A 323 0.15 22.01 -1.79
N LEU A 324 0.81 22.31 -0.66
CA LEU A 324 0.22 22.18 0.68
C LEU A 324 -0.91 23.19 0.89
N ASP A 325 -0.78 24.41 0.37
CA ASP A 325 -1.84 25.40 0.40
C ASP A 325 -3.07 24.94 -0.41
N VAL A 326 -2.87 24.47 -1.64
CA VAL A 326 -3.93 23.84 -2.45
C VAL A 326 -4.57 22.67 -1.71
N GLY A 327 -3.76 21.84 -1.05
CA GLY A 327 -4.24 20.74 -0.21
C GLY A 327 -5.11 21.23 0.96
N CYS A 328 -4.68 22.27 1.66
CA CYS A 328 -5.43 22.89 2.77
C CYS A 328 -6.75 23.49 2.29
N ALA A 329 -6.76 24.16 1.13
CA ALA A 329 -7.98 24.71 0.54
C ALA A 329 -8.99 23.60 0.20
N ARG A 330 -8.54 22.54 -0.48
CA ARG A 330 -9.38 21.37 -0.79
C ARG A 330 -9.94 20.69 0.46
N ALA A 331 -9.10 20.53 1.49
CA ALA A 331 -9.52 19.95 2.76
C ALA A 331 -10.52 20.86 3.51
N SER A 332 -10.34 22.17 3.45
CA SER A 332 -11.27 23.15 4.02
C SER A 332 -12.64 23.05 3.37
N HIS A 333 -12.70 23.07 2.03
CA HIS A 333 -13.96 22.91 1.28
C HIS A 333 -14.67 21.59 1.60
N ALA A 334 -13.94 20.48 1.69
CA ALA A 334 -14.52 19.18 2.05
C ALA A 334 -15.11 19.14 3.48
N THR A 335 -14.71 20.07 4.34
CA THR A 335 -15.25 20.23 5.69
C THR A 335 -16.32 21.31 5.82
N GLY A 336 -16.58 22.08 4.74
CA GLY A 336 -17.45 23.25 4.76
C GLY A 336 -16.84 24.45 5.49
N LEU A 337 -15.52 24.58 5.48
CA LEU A 337 -14.78 25.71 6.03
C LEU A 337 -14.22 26.57 4.90
N GLU A 338 -14.11 27.87 5.14
CA GLU A 338 -13.39 28.78 4.23
C GLU A 338 -11.89 28.50 4.27
N PRO A 339 -11.21 28.43 3.11
CA PRO A 339 -9.76 28.41 3.06
C PRO A 339 -9.16 29.66 3.70
N GLN A 340 -8.37 29.50 4.75
CA GLN A 340 -7.45 30.55 5.20
C GLN A 340 -6.36 30.73 4.13
N GLY A 341 -5.93 31.99 3.94
CA GLY A 341 -4.94 32.36 2.94
C GLY A 341 -3.56 31.74 3.14
N VAL A 342 -2.72 31.90 2.11
CA VAL A 342 -1.36 31.36 2.06
C VAL A 342 -0.47 32.12 3.05
N PRO A 343 0.33 31.44 3.90
CA PRO A 343 1.36 32.08 4.68
C PRO A 343 2.34 32.85 3.77
N GLU A 344 2.94 33.92 4.27
CA GLU A 344 3.96 34.65 3.53
C GLU A 344 5.14 33.71 3.22
N ARG A 345 5.52 33.64 1.95
CA ARG A 345 6.62 32.76 1.51
C ARG A 345 7.95 33.38 1.94
N PRO A 346 8.86 32.62 2.56
CA PRO A 346 10.18 33.14 2.88
C PRO A 346 10.92 33.53 1.59
N ARG A 347 11.84 34.48 1.70
CA ARG A 347 12.73 34.83 0.57
C ARG A 347 13.58 33.62 0.19
N ARG A 348 13.99 33.53 -1.08
CA ARG A 348 14.86 32.43 -1.58
C ARG A 348 16.16 32.31 -0.79
N THR A 349 16.69 33.42 -0.29
CA THR A 349 17.91 33.51 0.52
C THR A 349 17.69 33.30 2.01
N ALA A 350 16.45 33.15 2.48
CA ALA A 350 16.15 32.90 3.90
C ALA A 350 16.82 31.60 4.37
N PRO A 351 17.12 31.41 5.66
CA PRO A 351 17.58 30.12 6.19
C PRO A 351 16.53 29.00 6.01
N LEU A 352 16.96 27.73 6.04
CA LEU A 352 16.06 26.58 5.86
C LEU A 352 14.99 26.48 6.98
N SER A 353 15.33 26.94 8.19
CA SER A 353 14.43 27.01 9.34
C SER A 353 13.14 27.78 9.05
N ASP A 354 13.23 28.84 8.25
CA ASP A 354 12.08 29.69 7.94
C ASP A 354 11.11 28.98 7.00
N TRP A 355 11.65 28.21 6.05
CA TRP A 355 10.87 27.35 5.17
C TRP A 355 10.23 26.20 5.94
N ASP A 356 11.00 25.56 6.83
CA ASP A 356 10.49 24.50 7.69
C ASP A 356 9.37 25.03 8.61
N ALA A 357 9.44 26.27 9.11
CA ALA A 357 8.37 26.88 9.90
C ALA A 357 7.05 27.00 9.10
N VAL A 358 7.12 27.50 7.87
CA VAL A 358 5.95 27.63 6.99
C VAL A 358 5.36 26.27 6.61
N VAL A 359 6.20 25.31 6.22
CA VAL A 359 5.76 23.95 5.88
C VAL A 359 5.13 23.26 7.11
N ALA A 360 5.70 23.45 8.30
CA ALA A 360 5.16 22.87 9.52
C ALA A 360 3.76 23.40 9.86
N ASP A 361 3.54 24.71 9.73
CA ASP A 361 2.22 25.32 10.00
C ASP A 361 1.15 24.77 9.04
N LEU A 362 1.45 24.73 7.74
CA LEU A 362 0.56 24.16 6.73
C LEU A 362 0.27 22.67 6.98
N LEU A 363 1.26 21.87 7.38
CA LEU A 363 1.04 20.46 7.69
C LEU A 363 0.19 20.27 8.95
N VAL A 364 0.40 21.06 10.01
CA VAL A 364 -0.46 21.02 11.22
C VAL A 364 -1.91 21.31 10.84
N ARG A 365 -2.13 22.36 10.04
CA ARG A 365 -3.45 22.73 9.52
C ARG A 365 -4.05 21.60 8.67
N LEU A 366 -3.30 21.05 7.72
CA LEU A 366 -3.77 19.98 6.84
C LEU A 366 -4.16 18.72 7.62
N ILE A 367 -3.36 18.32 8.62
CA ILE A 367 -3.66 17.18 9.50
C ILE A 367 -4.97 17.40 10.26
N ALA A 368 -5.20 18.60 10.79
CA ALA A 368 -6.43 18.94 11.49
C ALA A 368 -7.66 18.90 10.57
N LEU A 369 -7.54 19.47 9.37
CA LEU A 369 -8.59 19.46 8.35
C LEU A 369 -8.92 18.05 7.87
N ASP A 370 -7.90 17.22 7.59
CA ASP A 370 -8.10 15.81 7.22
C ASP A 370 -8.85 15.04 8.30
N ARG A 371 -8.46 15.20 9.58
CA ARG A 371 -9.15 14.56 10.70
C ARG A 371 -10.62 14.96 10.78
N ARG A 372 -10.93 16.23 10.53
CA ARG A 372 -12.30 16.75 10.49
C ARG A 372 -13.07 16.19 9.30
N ALA A 373 -12.47 16.17 8.11
CA ALA A 373 -13.08 15.63 6.90
C ALA A 373 -13.43 14.15 7.06
N ARG A 374 -12.49 13.33 7.54
CA ARG A 374 -12.71 11.91 7.82
C ARG A 374 -13.85 11.66 8.80
N ARG A 375 -13.91 12.44 9.90
CA ARG A 375 -15.04 12.40 10.84
C ARG A 375 -16.35 12.69 10.10
N ARG A 376 -16.43 13.79 9.34
CA ARG A 376 -17.65 14.17 8.62
C ARG A 376 -18.11 13.10 7.64
N TRP A 377 -17.19 12.54 6.84
CA TRP A 377 -17.52 11.49 5.86
C TRP A 377 -18.05 10.22 6.50
N ALA A 378 -17.53 9.88 7.66
CA ALA A 378 -18.03 8.76 8.43
C ALA A 378 -19.45 8.99 8.94
N TRP A 379 -19.68 10.10 9.66
CA TRP A 379 -20.98 10.40 10.26
C TRP A 379 -22.07 10.69 9.22
N GLY A 380 -21.73 11.38 8.12
CA GLY A 380 -22.68 11.63 7.03
C GLY A 380 -23.20 10.34 6.39
N ARG A 381 -22.43 9.25 6.40
CA ARG A 381 -22.87 7.94 5.90
C ARG A 381 -23.73 7.15 6.89
N LEU A 382 -23.57 7.39 8.20
CA LEU A 382 -24.45 6.80 9.22
C LEU A 382 -25.86 7.37 9.11
N LEU A 383 -25.98 8.70 8.98
CA LEU A 383 -27.26 9.38 8.77
C LEU A 383 -27.95 8.90 7.47
N GLN A 384 -27.19 8.71 6.39
CA GLN A 384 -27.73 8.13 5.15
C GLN A 384 -28.15 6.65 5.29
N LEU A 385 -27.59 5.91 6.23
CA LEU A 385 -27.98 4.53 6.53
C LEU A 385 -29.32 4.52 7.27
N ASP A 386 -29.47 5.40 8.26
CA ASP A 386 -30.70 5.58 9.03
C ASP A 386 -31.84 6.05 8.10
N ASP A 387 -31.58 7.01 7.20
CA ASP A 387 -32.55 7.49 6.21
C ASP A 387 -32.97 6.41 5.18
N ARG A 388 -32.08 5.45 4.90
CA ARG A 388 -32.39 4.32 4.02
C ARG A 388 -33.18 3.24 4.74
N ILE A 389 -32.89 3.00 6.02
CA ILE A 389 -33.66 2.09 6.87
C ILE A 389 -35.07 2.65 7.11
N ALA A 390 -35.20 3.96 7.34
CA ALA A 390 -36.49 4.63 7.46
C ALA A 390 -37.32 4.48 6.17
N ARG A 391 -36.75 4.80 5.01
CA ARG A 391 -37.43 4.64 3.71
C ARG A 391 -37.79 3.20 3.36
N ALA A 392 -36.95 2.23 3.73
CA ALA A 392 -37.26 0.82 3.51
C ALA A 392 -38.38 0.30 4.42
N ARG A 393 -38.56 0.89 5.61
CA ARG A 393 -39.70 0.61 6.51
C ARG A 393 -40.98 1.24 5.97
N ASP A 394 -40.90 2.45 5.41
CA ASP A 394 -42.05 3.13 4.81
C ASP A 394 -42.51 2.49 3.48
N MET A 395 -41.63 1.77 2.78
CA MET A 395 -41.99 0.99 1.59
C MET A 395 -42.52 -0.43 1.91
N ALA A 396 -42.34 -0.90 3.14
CA ALA A 396 -42.78 -2.21 3.60
C ALA A 396 -44.06 -2.14 4.46
N ALA A 397 -44.53 -0.93 4.74
CA ALA A 397 -45.85 -0.61 5.30
C ALA A 397 -46.77 -0.16 4.15
#